data_AF-A0A6L6TA43-F1
#
_entry.id   AF-A0A6L6TA43-F1
#
_cell.length_a   1.000
_cell.length_b   1.000
_cell.length_c   1.000
_cell.angle_alpha   90.00
_cell.angle_beta   90.00
_cell.angle_gamma   90.00
#
_symmetry.space_group_name_H-M   'P 1'
#
loop_
_entity.id
_entity.type
_entity.pdbx_description
1 polymer ?
#
loop_
_entity_poly.entity_id
_entity_poly.type
_entity_poly.pdbx_seq_one_letter_code
_entity_poly.pdbx_strand_id
1 'polypeptide(L)'
;MLKHLCISSKFSTHAYPNSPANTFKSHFTDLAMAIECFRRSSQRRQLNLGHTGISADVVAGVLFWINDKDAKDHDVVTEVAGCRGLDDFNYGTIYVIDNRRASFLFESISYMRGKFGTANVRFLYPSTGKNVDPSQRINTGHVLPAEYLTSGIIPFFIEHEGKKKLAVCCDDEFSEEGLRRLIGYLNSVASEFPQQVLIAFPNYSFGEHSRQAAIAKASIADKGFAELVEVVSYRSDFRSIA
;
A
#
# COMPACT_ATOMS: atom_id res chain seq x y z
N MET A 1 -17.90 -0.60 -8.88
CA MET A 1 -18.02 -1.50 -7.71
C MET A 1 -17.84 -0.67 -6.45
N LEU A 2 -18.77 -0.74 -5.49
CA LEU A 2 -18.65 -0.05 -4.19
C LEU A 2 -17.89 -0.93 -3.20
N LYS A 3 -16.97 -0.35 -2.42
CA LYS A 3 -16.20 -1.08 -1.41
C LYS A 3 -16.46 -0.49 -0.02
N HIS A 4 -17.00 -1.32 0.86
CA HIS A 4 -17.18 -1.00 2.27
C HIS A 4 -16.02 -1.57 3.08
N LEU A 5 -15.48 -0.76 3.99
CA LEU A 5 -14.41 -1.16 4.90
C LEU A 5 -14.94 -1.15 6.34
N CYS A 6 -14.98 -2.31 6.98
CA CYS A 6 -15.22 -2.45 8.41
C CYS A 6 -13.88 -2.36 9.13
N ILE A 7 -13.68 -1.34 9.95
CA ILE A 7 -12.39 -1.07 10.60
C ILE A 7 -12.50 -1.45 12.07
N SER A 8 -11.57 -2.29 12.54
CA SER A 8 -11.33 -2.55 13.96
C SER A 8 -9.94 -2.06 14.31
N SER A 9 -9.84 -1.19 15.31
CA SER A 9 -8.57 -0.67 15.82
C SER A 9 -8.31 -1.20 17.21
N LYS A 10 -7.23 -1.96 17.38
CA LYS A 10 -6.74 -2.52 18.63
C LYS A 10 -5.40 -1.85 18.93
N PHE A 11 -5.39 -0.99 19.93
CA PHE A 11 -4.20 -0.28 20.39
C PHE A 11 -3.85 -0.69 21.81
N SER A 12 -2.55 -0.81 22.11
CA SER A 12 -2.04 -1.08 23.45
C SER A 12 -0.77 -0.29 23.72
N THR A 13 -0.61 0.20 24.95
CA THR A 13 0.65 0.77 25.46
C THR A 13 1.65 -0.29 25.93
N HIS A 14 1.26 -1.57 25.88
CA HIS A 14 2.10 -2.71 26.23
C HIS A 14 2.66 -3.37 24.96
N ALA A 15 3.70 -4.18 25.12
CA ALA A 15 4.24 -4.99 24.03
C ALA A 15 3.22 -6.03 23.55
N TYR A 16 3.40 -6.55 22.33
CA TYR A 16 2.64 -7.72 21.86
C TYR A 16 2.77 -8.87 22.87
N PRO A 17 1.71 -9.67 23.05
CA PRO A 17 1.81 -10.85 23.89
C PRO A 17 2.88 -11.79 23.33
N ASN A 18 3.72 -12.36 24.21
CA ASN A 18 4.75 -13.35 23.83
C ASN A 18 4.20 -14.56 23.03
N SER A 19 2.88 -14.79 23.10
CA SER A 19 2.18 -15.78 22.29
C SER A 19 0.94 -15.12 21.68
N PRO A 20 1.10 -14.41 20.54
CA PRO A 20 0.09 -13.49 20.02
C PRO A 20 -1.16 -14.19 19.46
N ALA A 21 -1.08 -15.49 19.15
CA ALA A 21 -2.09 -16.24 18.42
C ALA A 21 -3.52 -16.15 19.00
N ASN A 22 -3.70 -16.31 20.31
CA ASN A 22 -5.03 -16.30 20.91
C ASN A 22 -5.64 -14.89 20.91
N THR A 23 -4.83 -13.88 21.21
CA THR A 23 -5.23 -12.47 21.16
C THR A 23 -5.60 -12.08 19.74
N PHE A 24 -4.77 -12.48 18.76
CA PHE A 24 -5.04 -12.28 17.34
C PHE A 24 -6.36 -12.91 16.92
N LYS A 25 -6.59 -14.20 17.22
CA LYS A 25 -7.84 -14.90 16.91
C LYS A 25 -9.06 -14.22 17.48
N SER A 26 -8.96 -13.72 18.72
CA SER A 26 -10.03 -12.95 19.35
C SER A 26 -10.34 -11.68 18.57
N HIS A 27 -9.33 -10.86 18.27
CA HIS A 27 -9.47 -9.62 17.49
C HIS A 27 -9.99 -9.87 16.06
N PHE A 28 -9.50 -10.92 15.41
CA PHE A 28 -9.88 -11.29 14.06
C PHE A 28 -11.33 -11.77 14.02
N THR A 29 -11.72 -12.67 14.92
CA THR A 29 -13.09 -13.22 15.03
C THR A 29 -14.09 -12.12 15.32
N ASP A 30 -13.78 -11.20 16.24
CA ASP A 30 -14.59 -10.02 16.55
C ASP A 30 -14.90 -9.21 15.28
N LEU A 31 -13.87 -8.89 14.48
CA LEU A 31 -14.04 -8.17 13.22
C LEU A 31 -14.80 -9.00 12.16
N ALA A 32 -14.51 -10.30 12.07
CA ALA A 32 -15.19 -11.20 11.13
C ALA A 32 -16.71 -11.25 11.39
N MET A 33 -17.12 -11.36 12.66
CA MET A 33 -18.52 -11.29 13.08
C MET A 33 -19.12 -9.92 12.77
N ALA A 34 -18.40 -8.82 13.02
CA ALA A 34 -18.86 -7.48 12.71
C ALA A 34 -19.13 -7.29 11.19
N ILE A 35 -18.27 -7.87 10.34
CA ILE A 35 -18.47 -7.88 8.88
C ILE A 35 -19.74 -8.64 8.50
N GLU A 36 -19.98 -9.82 9.09
CA GLU A 36 -21.18 -10.61 8.83
C GLU A 36 -22.46 -9.85 9.25
N CYS A 37 -22.44 -9.24 10.43
CA CYS A 37 -23.52 -8.40 10.91
C CYS A 37 -23.76 -7.20 9.97
N PHE A 38 -22.70 -6.48 9.58
CA PHE A 38 -22.80 -5.34 8.67
C PHE A 38 -23.40 -5.74 7.31
N ARG A 39 -23.00 -6.90 6.76
CA ARG A 39 -23.53 -7.41 5.49
C ARG A 39 -25.06 -7.57 5.50
N ARG A 40 -25.67 -7.87 6.65
CA ARG A 40 -27.13 -8.05 6.83
C ARG A 40 -27.84 -6.81 7.35
N SER A 41 -27.09 -5.81 7.80
CA SER A 41 -27.58 -4.61 8.47
C SER A 41 -28.43 -3.70 7.57
N SER A 42 -29.36 -2.96 8.20
CA SER A 42 -30.07 -1.85 7.53
C SER A 42 -29.14 -0.71 7.15
N GLN A 43 -28.05 -0.51 7.91
CA GLN A 43 -27.05 0.51 7.70
C GLN A 43 -26.37 0.33 6.33
N ARG A 44 -25.96 -0.89 5.98
CA ARG A 44 -25.43 -1.19 4.63
C ARG A 44 -26.44 -0.84 3.54
N ARG A 45 -27.71 -1.22 3.71
CA ARG A 45 -28.77 -0.89 2.74
C ARG A 45 -28.90 0.62 2.56
N GLN A 46 -28.93 1.37 3.65
CA GLN A 46 -29.02 2.83 3.63
C GLN A 46 -27.80 3.49 2.95
N LEU A 47 -26.58 3.01 3.24
CA LEU A 47 -25.36 3.50 2.59
C LEU A 47 -25.38 3.25 1.08
N ASN A 48 -25.87 2.08 0.65
CA ASN A 48 -25.96 1.72 -0.76
C ASN A 48 -27.00 2.58 -1.52
N LEU A 49 -28.11 2.99 -0.87
CA LEU A 49 -29.12 3.86 -1.49
C LEU A 49 -28.55 5.24 -1.90
N GLY A 50 -27.53 5.73 -1.19
CA GLY A 50 -26.87 7.01 -1.50
C GLY A 50 -25.97 7.00 -2.74
N HIS A 51 -25.81 5.85 -3.39
CA HIS A 51 -24.89 5.69 -4.51
C HIS A 51 -25.59 5.10 -5.73
N THR A 52 -25.43 5.73 -6.89
CA THR A 52 -26.02 5.30 -8.17
C THR A 52 -24.97 4.66 -9.07
N GLY A 53 -25.40 3.84 -10.04
CA GLY A 53 -24.48 3.21 -11.01
C GLY A 53 -23.59 2.09 -10.44
N ILE A 54 -23.92 1.56 -9.26
CA ILE A 54 -23.18 0.42 -8.67
C ILE A 54 -23.71 -0.90 -9.22
N SER A 55 -22.84 -1.66 -9.89
CA SER A 55 -23.14 -3.02 -10.36
C SER A 55 -22.87 -4.13 -9.32
N ALA A 56 -22.02 -3.85 -8.33
CA ALA A 56 -21.69 -4.77 -7.24
C ALA A 56 -21.08 -4.01 -6.04
N ASP A 57 -21.29 -4.51 -4.83
CA ASP A 57 -20.59 -4.06 -3.62
C ASP A 57 -19.82 -5.19 -2.93
N VAL A 58 -18.73 -4.84 -2.25
CA VAL A 58 -17.90 -5.78 -1.47
C VAL A 58 -17.64 -5.20 -0.09
N VAL A 59 -17.63 -6.06 0.93
CA VAL A 59 -17.29 -5.69 2.31
C VAL A 59 -15.99 -6.38 2.68
N ALA A 60 -15.00 -5.60 3.11
CA ALA A 60 -13.73 -6.09 3.62
C ALA A 60 -13.47 -5.52 5.02
N GLY A 61 -12.67 -6.22 5.82
CA GLY A 61 -12.20 -5.77 7.12
C GLY A 61 -10.83 -5.12 7.05
N VAL A 62 -10.57 -4.21 7.99
CA VAL A 62 -9.22 -3.72 8.29
C VAL A 62 -9.01 -3.84 9.79
N LEU A 63 -8.06 -4.67 10.20
CA LEU A 63 -7.64 -4.83 11.58
C LEU A 63 -6.33 -4.08 11.78
N PHE A 64 -6.39 -2.90 12.40
CA PHE A 64 -5.22 -2.27 12.97
C PHE A 64 -4.94 -2.93 14.31
N TRP A 65 -3.77 -3.53 14.46
CA TRP A 65 -3.29 -4.07 15.73
C TRP A 65 -1.93 -3.45 16.00
N ILE A 66 -1.90 -2.43 16.87
CA ILE A 66 -0.74 -1.55 17.06
C ILE A 66 -0.36 -1.51 18.53
N ASN A 67 0.91 -1.75 18.83
CA ASN A 67 1.43 -1.77 20.19
C ASN A 67 2.61 -0.80 20.33
N ASP A 68 2.48 0.18 21.21
CA ASP A 68 3.40 1.32 21.34
C ASP A 68 4.80 0.94 21.86
N LYS A 69 4.87 -0.12 22.67
CA LYS A 69 6.13 -0.55 23.30
C LYS A 69 7.05 -1.30 22.32
N ASP A 70 6.51 -1.86 21.24
CA ASP A 70 7.27 -2.60 20.26
C ASP A 70 7.91 -1.68 19.23
N ALA A 71 9.00 -2.13 18.63
CA ALA A 71 9.65 -1.38 17.57
C ALA A 71 8.70 -1.12 16.39
N LYS A 72 8.91 -0.01 15.68
CA LYS A 72 8.08 0.36 14.54
C LYS A 72 8.11 -0.65 13.39
N ASP A 73 9.13 -1.50 13.34
CA ASP A 73 9.36 -2.55 12.35
C ASP A 73 9.02 -3.95 12.87
N HIS A 74 8.46 -4.07 14.08
CA HIS A 74 8.02 -5.35 14.62
C HIS A 74 6.87 -5.95 13.79
N ASP A 75 7.06 -7.19 13.32
CA ASP A 75 6.23 -7.88 12.33
C ASP A 75 5.44 -9.02 12.99
N VAL A 76 4.46 -8.66 13.82
CA VAL A 76 3.61 -9.65 14.51
C VAL A 76 2.74 -10.42 13.52
N VAL A 77 2.45 -9.86 12.34
CA VAL A 77 1.68 -10.56 11.30
C VAL A 77 2.38 -11.85 10.89
N THR A 78 3.71 -11.84 10.75
CA THR A 78 4.49 -13.05 10.44
C THR A 78 4.41 -14.08 11.57
N GLU A 79 4.37 -13.65 12.82
CA GLU A 79 4.24 -14.54 13.99
C GLU A 79 2.88 -15.24 14.06
N VAL A 80 1.81 -14.59 13.55
CA VAL A 80 0.45 -15.13 13.55
C VAL A 80 0.01 -15.72 12.22
N ALA A 81 0.84 -15.67 11.17
CA ALA A 81 0.51 -16.17 9.84
C ALA A 81 0.10 -17.65 9.82
N GLY A 82 0.61 -18.45 10.77
CA GLY A 82 0.27 -19.87 10.94
C GLY A 82 -1.01 -20.14 11.75
N CYS A 83 -1.76 -19.11 12.18
CA CYS A 83 -2.96 -19.29 12.97
C CYS A 83 -4.05 -20.05 12.20
N ARG A 84 -4.52 -21.16 12.79
CA ARG A 84 -5.62 -21.99 12.24
C ARG A 84 -6.96 -21.66 12.88
N GLY A 85 -8.05 -22.01 12.20
CA GLY A 85 -9.41 -21.85 12.72
C GLY A 85 -9.93 -20.41 12.61
N LEU A 86 -9.51 -19.71 11.55
CA LEU A 86 -10.03 -18.39 11.21
C LEU A 86 -11.17 -18.47 10.19
N ASP A 87 -11.26 -19.59 9.45
CA ASP A 87 -12.15 -19.80 8.31
C ASP A 87 -13.61 -20.12 8.67
N ASP A 88 -13.93 -20.21 9.97
CA ASP A 88 -15.28 -20.50 10.45
C ASP A 88 -16.28 -19.35 10.18
N PHE A 89 -15.80 -18.20 9.70
CA PHE A 89 -16.58 -17.00 9.45
C PHE A 89 -16.55 -16.60 7.97
N ASN A 90 -17.69 -16.14 7.45
CA ASN A 90 -17.74 -15.58 6.10
C ASN A 90 -17.34 -14.09 6.12
N TYR A 91 -16.04 -13.81 6.22
CA TYR A 91 -15.50 -12.44 6.25
C TYR A 91 -14.99 -11.94 4.90
N GLY A 92 -14.73 -12.82 3.94
CA GLY A 92 -14.12 -12.45 2.65
C GLY A 92 -12.65 -12.05 2.81
N THR A 93 -12.36 -10.76 2.97
CA THR A 93 -10.99 -10.25 3.13
C THR A 93 -10.89 -9.41 4.39
N ILE A 94 -9.86 -9.67 5.21
CA ILE A 94 -9.45 -8.81 6.32
C ILE A 94 -7.99 -8.45 6.10
N TYR A 95 -7.71 -7.15 5.97
CA TYR A 95 -6.36 -6.60 5.93
C TYR A 95 -5.86 -6.43 7.37
N VAL A 96 -4.74 -7.05 7.73
CA VAL A 96 -4.13 -6.91 9.06
C VAL A 96 -2.95 -5.96 8.97
N ILE A 97 -2.94 -4.95 9.83
CA ILE A 97 -1.93 -3.88 9.86
C ILE A 97 -1.31 -3.88 11.26
N ASP A 98 -0.07 -4.34 11.33
CA ASP A 98 0.78 -4.25 12.51
C ASP A 98 1.66 -3.00 12.51
N ASN A 99 2.57 -2.89 13.49
CA ASN A 99 3.53 -1.80 13.58
C ASN A 99 4.33 -1.66 12.29
N ARG A 100 4.91 -2.75 11.79
CA ARG A 100 5.72 -2.74 10.56
C ARG A 100 4.93 -2.19 9.38
N ARG A 101 3.72 -2.70 9.12
CA ARG A 101 2.87 -2.23 8.01
C ARG A 101 2.45 -0.78 8.21
N ALA A 102 2.06 -0.40 9.42
CA ALA A 102 1.70 0.99 9.73
C ALA A 102 2.87 1.95 9.52
N SER A 103 4.08 1.56 9.91
CA SER A 103 5.30 2.34 9.69
C SER A 103 5.57 2.54 8.21
N PHE A 104 5.49 1.47 7.41
CA PHE A 104 5.67 1.57 5.96
C PHE A 104 4.67 2.52 5.30
N LEU A 105 3.37 2.37 5.62
CA LEU A 105 2.31 3.24 5.12
C LEU A 105 2.57 4.70 5.49
N PHE A 106 2.89 4.96 6.76
CA PHE A 106 3.14 6.30 7.28
C PHE A 106 4.36 6.95 6.63
N GLU A 107 5.50 6.27 6.61
CA GLU A 107 6.76 6.78 6.05
C GLU A 107 6.61 7.06 4.55
N SER A 108 6.04 6.13 3.79
CA SER A 108 5.87 6.26 2.34
C SER A 108 4.96 7.42 1.95
N ILE A 109 3.78 7.51 2.59
CA ILE A 109 2.79 8.55 2.29
C ILE A 109 3.33 9.92 2.74
N SER A 110 3.97 9.99 3.91
CA SER A 110 4.54 11.22 4.44
C SER A 110 5.70 11.72 3.58
N TYR A 111 6.58 10.83 3.12
CA TYR A 111 7.67 11.18 2.23
C TYR A 111 7.17 11.81 0.93
N MET A 112 6.23 11.15 0.23
CA MET A 112 5.71 11.65 -1.03
C MET A 112 4.99 12.99 -0.86
N ARG A 113 4.12 13.10 0.15
CA ARG A 113 3.39 14.34 0.43
C ARG A 113 4.28 15.47 0.93
N GLY A 114 5.33 15.16 1.70
CA GLY A 114 6.31 16.13 2.15
C GLY A 114 7.16 16.66 1.02
N LYS A 115 7.61 15.79 0.09
CA LYS A 115 8.47 16.15 -1.04
C LYS A 115 7.73 16.91 -2.14
N PHE A 116 6.47 16.58 -2.41
CA PHE A 116 5.73 17.13 -3.57
C PHE A 116 4.48 17.95 -3.19
N GLY A 117 4.12 18.01 -1.91
CA GLY A 117 2.89 18.65 -1.44
C GLY A 117 1.66 17.75 -1.57
N THR A 118 0.82 17.72 -0.54
CA THR A 118 -0.33 16.80 -0.43
C THR A 118 -1.31 16.88 -1.61
N ALA A 119 -1.58 18.08 -2.12
CA ALA A 119 -2.51 18.28 -3.24
C ALA A 119 -2.01 17.67 -4.57
N ASN A 120 -0.70 17.53 -4.72
CA ASN A 120 -0.05 17.06 -5.93
C ASN A 120 0.14 15.55 -5.96
N VAL A 121 -0.11 14.86 -4.84
CA VAL A 121 0.10 13.42 -4.68
C VAL A 121 -1.24 12.68 -4.69
N ARG A 122 -1.40 11.80 -5.67
CA ARG A 122 -2.51 10.85 -5.81
C ARG A 122 -1.98 9.43 -5.75
N PHE A 123 -2.78 8.50 -5.25
CA PHE A 123 -2.52 7.07 -5.39
C PHE A 123 -2.88 6.62 -6.79
N LEU A 124 -2.11 5.68 -7.33
CA LEU A 124 -2.47 4.99 -8.57
C LEU A 124 -3.54 3.94 -8.25
N TYR A 125 -4.62 3.88 -9.01
CA TYR A 125 -5.67 2.89 -8.85
C TYR A 125 -5.46 1.75 -9.86
N PRO A 126 -5.26 0.51 -9.38
CA PRO A 126 -4.93 -0.60 -10.26
C PRO A 126 -6.07 -0.89 -11.24
N SER A 127 -5.72 -1.22 -12.49
CA SER A 127 -6.70 -1.77 -13.43
C SER A 127 -7.21 -3.08 -12.86
N THR A 128 -8.51 -3.17 -12.56
CA THR A 128 -9.15 -4.45 -12.27
C THR A 128 -9.99 -4.85 -13.47
N GLY A 129 -10.19 -6.16 -13.68
CA GLY A 129 -11.07 -6.67 -14.75
C GLY A 129 -12.54 -6.24 -14.63
N LYS A 130 -12.89 -5.45 -13.60
CA LYS A 130 -14.22 -4.87 -13.38
C LYS A 130 -14.32 -3.38 -13.76
N ASN A 131 -13.19 -2.74 -14.12
CA ASN A 131 -13.10 -1.34 -14.57
C ASN A 131 -12.44 -1.28 -15.95
N VAL A 132 -13.03 -1.98 -16.92
CA VAL A 132 -12.47 -2.16 -18.27
C VAL A 132 -12.76 -0.96 -19.18
N ASP A 133 -13.90 -0.28 -18.98
CA ASP A 133 -14.29 0.86 -19.81
C ASP A 133 -13.39 2.08 -19.57
N PRO A 134 -12.54 2.47 -20.54
CA PRO A 134 -11.63 3.60 -20.39
C PRO A 134 -12.35 4.94 -20.19
N SER A 135 -13.59 5.08 -20.66
CA SER A 135 -14.36 6.33 -20.58
C SER A 135 -14.85 6.67 -19.17
N GLN A 136 -14.95 5.67 -18.30
CA GLN A 136 -15.41 5.81 -16.92
C GLN A 136 -14.30 5.54 -15.90
N ARG A 137 -13.10 5.21 -16.38
CA ARG A 137 -12.02 4.72 -15.54
C ARG A 137 -11.27 5.87 -14.86
N ILE A 138 -11.36 5.88 -13.54
CA ILE A 138 -10.51 6.70 -12.68
C ILE A 138 -9.28 5.88 -12.30
N ASN A 139 -8.12 6.26 -12.80
CA ASN A 139 -6.84 5.57 -12.57
C ASN A 139 -6.01 6.19 -11.44
N THR A 140 -6.47 7.29 -10.84
CA THR A 140 -5.77 7.97 -9.75
C THR A 140 -6.75 8.64 -8.79
N GLY A 141 -6.37 8.82 -7.52
CA GLY A 141 -7.16 9.60 -6.58
C GLY A 141 -6.50 9.77 -5.21
N HIS A 142 -7.13 10.51 -4.31
CA HIS A 142 -6.54 10.86 -3.01
C HIS A 142 -6.82 9.84 -1.89
N VAL A 143 -7.70 8.88 -2.14
CA VAL A 143 -8.03 7.80 -1.19
C VAL A 143 -7.10 6.62 -1.43
N LEU A 144 -6.43 6.13 -0.38
CA LEU A 144 -5.58 4.94 -0.45
C LEU A 144 -6.44 3.69 -0.76
N PRO A 145 -6.14 2.93 -1.83
CA PRO A 145 -6.77 1.64 -2.08
C PRO A 145 -6.52 0.65 -0.93
N ALA A 146 -7.55 -0.09 -0.53
CA ALA A 146 -7.43 -1.06 0.56
C ALA A 146 -6.42 -2.18 0.26
N GLU A 147 -6.27 -2.51 -1.03
CA GLU A 147 -5.27 -3.45 -1.54
C GLU A 147 -3.84 -3.05 -1.21
N TYR A 148 -3.58 -1.75 -1.01
CA TYR A 148 -2.26 -1.25 -0.64
C TYR A 148 -1.98 -1.28 0.86
N LEU A 149 -2.97 -1.54 1.72
CA LEU A 149 -2.78 -1.61 3.17
C LEU A 149 -1.81 -2.71 3.61
N THR A 150 -1.76 -3.81 2.86
CA THR A 150 -0.87 -4.96 3.10
C THR A 150 0.10 -5.20 1.95
N SER A 151 0.18 -4.27 1.00
CA SER A 151 1.09 -4.38 -0.15
C SER A 151 2.52 -4.02 0.28
N GLY A 152 3.51 -4.71 -0.29
CA GLY A 152 4.92 -4.33 -0.16
C GLY A 152 5.27 -3.08 -0.98
N ILE A 153 4.36 -2.56 -1.80
CA ILE A 153 4.56 -1.34 -2.60
C ILE A 153 3.36 -0.40 -2.54
N ILE A 154 3.61 0.90 -2.67
CA ILE A 154 2.57 1.92 -2.82
C ILE A 154 2.90 2.77 -4.05
N PRO A 155 2.15 2.62 -5.16
CA PRO A 155 2.31 3.46 -6.33
C PRO A 155 1.53 4.77 -6.21
N PHE A 156 2.14 5.83 -6.73
CA PHE A 156 1.63 7.19 -6.72
C PHE A 156 1.69 7.80 -8.13
N PHE A 157 0.75 8.67 -8.40
CA PHE A 157 0.79 9.61 -9.51
C PHE A 157 0.96 11.02 -8.95
N ILE A 158 1.96 11.73 -9.45
CA ILE A 158 2.35 13.04 -8.93
C ILE A 158 2.31 14.05 -10.06
N GLU A 159 1.66 15.18 -9.81
CA GLU A 159 1.65 16.32 -10.73
C GLU A 159 2.22 17.54 -10.00
N HIS A 160 3.50 17.84 -10.24
CA HIS A 160 4.24 18.88 -9.52
C HIS A 160 5.02 19.72 -10.52
N GLU A 161 4.91 21.05 -10.43
CA GLU A 161 5.62 22.00 -11.32
C GLU A 161 5.37 21.73 -12.82
N GLY A 162 4.13 21.38 -13.18
CA GLY A 162 3.76 21.06 -14.55
C GLY A 162 4.35 19.75 -15.08
N LYS A 163 4.99 18.94 -14.21
CA LYS A 163 5.54 17.63 -14.55
C LYS A 163 4.70 16.50 -13.98
N LYS A 164 4.36 15.53 -14.83
CA LYS A 164 3.71 14.27 -14.43
C LYS A 164 4.77 13.24 -14.09
N LYS A 165 4.69 12.67 -12.89
CA LYS A 165 5.62 11.66 -12.38
C LYS A 165 4.85 10.43 -11.92
N LEU A 166 5.43 9.28 -12.22
CA LEU A 166 4.99 8.02 -11.65
C LEU A 166 5.97 7.65 -10.54
N ALA A 167 5.47 7.32 -9.35
CA ALA A 167 6.33 7.00 -8.23
C ALA A 167 5.90 5.70 -7.54
N VAL A 168 6.83 5.03 -6.87
CA VAL A 168 6.54 3.89 -6.00
C VAL A 168 7.43 3.92 -4.76
N CYS A 169 6.84 3.71 -3.59
CA CYS A 169 7.59 3.32 -2.40
C CYS A 169 7.56 1.80 -2.27
N CYS A 170 8.69 1.19 -1.97
CA CYS A 170 8.85 -0.25 -1.76
C CYS A 170 9.26 -0.50 -0.31
N ASP A 171 8.62 -1.44 0.38
CA ASP A 171 8.96 -1.80 1.76
C ASP A 171 10.22 -2.66 1.85
N ASP A 172 10.52 -3.42 0.79
CA ASP A 172 11.75 -4.22 0.71
C ASP A 172 12.98 -3.31 0.58
N GLU A 173 14.09 -3.78 1.12
CA GLU A 173 15.39 -3.14 0.92
C GLU A 173 15.80 -3.13 -0.56
N PHE A 174 16.67 -2.19 -0.91
CA PHE A 174 17.20 -2.08 -2.26
C PHE A 174 17.88 -3.38 -2.69
N SER A 175 17.52 -3.85 -3.88
CA SER A 175 18.25 -4.87 -4.61
C SER A 175 18.18 -4.58 -6.11
N GLU A 176 19.19 -4.99 -6.87
CA GLU A 176 19.19 -4.85 -8.33
C GLU A 176 17.97 -5.52 -8.96
N GLU A 177 17.62 -6.72 -8.47
CA GLU A 177 16.48 -7.48 -8.95
C GLU A 177 15.15 -6.83 -8.58
N GLY A 178 15.01 -6.34 -7.34
CA GLY A 178 13.85 -5.58 -6.89
C GLY A 178 13.63 -4.33 -7.74
N LEU A 179 14.68 -3.56 -8.01
CA LEU A 179 14.62 -2.40 -8.90
C LEU A 179 14.17 -2.79 -10.32
N ARG A 180 14.73 -3.85 -10.90
CA ARG A 180 14.33 -4.33 -12.24
C ARG A 180 12.84 -4.67 -12.29
N ARG A 181 12.33 -5.39 -11.28
CA ARG A 181 10.91 -5.73 -11.16
C ARG A 181 10.03 -4.48 -11.06
N LEU A 182 10.43 -3.51 -10.24
CA LEU A 182 9.67 -2.26 -10.07
C LEU A 182 9.67 -1.40 -11.34
N ILE A 183 10.78 -1.31 -12.08
CA ILE A 183 10.81 -0.62 -13.37
C ILE A 183 9.85 -1.30 -14.35
N GLY A 184 9.89 -2.63 -14.45
CA GLY A 184 8.97 -3.38 -15.31
C GLY A 184 7.50 -3.20 -14.93
N TYR A 185 7.19 -3.24 -13.63
CA TYR A 185 5.86 -2.97 -13.11
C TYR A 185 5.39 -1.56 -13.48
N LEU A 186 6.19 -0.53 -13.19
CA LEU A 186 5.84 0.85 -13.49
C LEU A 186 5.66 1.11 -14.98
N ASN A 187 6.48 0.47 -15.83
CA ASN A 187 6.30 0.53 -17.28
C ASN A 187 4.95 -0.07 -17.70
N SER A 188 4.53 -1.18 -17.08
CA SER A 188 3.25 -1.83 -17.41
C SER A 188 2.01 -1.06 -16.96
N VAL A 189 2.12 -0.20 -15.94
CA VAL A 189 0.99 0.57 -15.38
C VAL A 189 1.00 2.04 -15.76
N ALA A 190 2.03 2.51 -16.45
CA ALA A 190 2.10 3.85 -17.01
C ALA A 190 0.95 4.07 -17.98
N SER A 191 -0.12 4.72 -17.51
CA SER A 191 -1.31 5.00 -18.33
C SER A 191 -1.09 6.18 -19.28
N GLU A 192 -0.20 7.10 -18.90
CA GLU A 192 0.31 8.21 -19.70
C GLU A 192 1.84 8.18 -19.60
N PHE A 193 2.56 8.65 -20.62
CA PHE A 193 4.02 8.73 -20.57
C PHE A 193 4.45 9.67 -19.44
N PRO A 194 5.06 9.16 -18.36
CA PRO A 194 5.55 10.00 -17.29
C PRO A 194 6.75 10.80 -17.81
N GLN A 195 6.97 11.99 -17.27
CA GLN A 195 8.21 12.74 -17.52
C GLN A 195 9.32 12.36 -16.53
N GLN A 196 8.96 11.63 -15.47
CA GLN A 196 9.88 11.11 -14.48
C GLN A 196 9.28 9.90 -13.77
N VAL A 197 10.12 8.90 -13.47
CA VAL A 197 9.75 7.71 -12.70
C VAL A 197 10.57 7.69 -11.42
N LEU A 198 9.94 7.73 -10.25
CA LEU A 198 10.63 7.75 -8.96
C LEU A 198 10.44 6.41 -8.23
N ILE A 199 11.52 5.71 -7.94
CA ILE A 199 11.50 4.45 -7.17
C ILE A 199 12.19 4.68 -5.84
N ALA A 200 11.43 4.61 -4.75
CA ALA A 200 11.91 4.88 -3.40
C ALA A 200 12.01 3.58 -2.58
N PHE A 201 13.21 3.29 -2.08
CA PHE A 201 13.50 2.18 -1.16
C PHE A 201 13.79 2.72 0.26
N PRO A 202 13.70 1.92 1.33
CA PRO A 202 13.96 2.40 2.67
C PRO A 202 15.44 2.68 2.95
N ASN A 203 16.35 2.00 2.24
CA ASN A 203 17.79 2.00 2.54
C ASN A 203 18.67 2.37 1.34
N TYR A 204 18.10 2.88 0.24
CA TYR A 204 18.91 3.24 -0.92
C TYR A 204 19.91 4.35 -0.56
N SER A 205 21.15 4.16 -0.97
CA SER A 205 22.28 5.06 -0.74
C SER A 205 23.05 5.17 -2.03
N PHE A 206 23.28 6.41 -2.52
CA PHE A 206 23.99 6.62 -3.78
C PHE A 206 25.41 6.01 -3.75
N GLY A 207 26.12 6.15 -2.63
CA GLY A 207 27.50 5.64 -2.49
C GLY A 207 27.59 4.12 -2.55
N GLU A 208 26.57 3.41 -2.07
CA GLU A 208 26.56 1.95 -2.02
C GLU A 208 25.90 1.33 -3.25
N HIS A 209 24.83 1.95 -3.76
CA HIS A 209 23.87 1.28 -4.64
C HIS A 209 23.84 1.84 -6.07
N SER A 210 24.47 2.98 -6.35
CA SER A 210 24.41 3.64 -7.67
C SER A 210 24.86 2.75 -8.82
N ARG A 211 25.92 1.95 -8.62
CA ARG A 211 26.41 1.00 -9.63
C ARG A 211 25.39 -0.10 -9.93
N GLN A 212 24.80 -0.70 -8.89
CA GLN A 212 23.76 -1.72 -9.05
C GLN A 212 22.51 -1.13 -9.73
N ALA A 213 22.13 0.11 -9.37
CA ALA A 213 21.03 0.81 -10.01
C ALA A 213 21.28 1.07 -11.50
N ALA A 214 22.51 1.44 -11.87
CA ALA A 214 22.90 1.63 -13.27
C ALA A 214 22.84 0.31 -14.05
N ILE A 215 23.30 -0.80 -13.47
CA ILE A 215 23.23 -2.14 -14.09
C ILE A 215 21.77 -2.56 -14.28
N ALA A 216 20.92 -2.39 -13.26
CA ALA A 216 19.49 -2.69 -13.36
C ALA A 216 18.84 -1.91 -14.50
N LYS A 217 19.05 -0.59 -14.59
CA LYS A 217 18.51 0.27 -15.66
C LYS A 217 19.04 -0.13 -17.04
N ALA A 218 20.33 -0.41 -17.14
CA ALA A 218 20.96 -0.84 -18.40
C ALA A 218 20.40 -2.19 -18.89
N SER A 219 19.87 -3.04 -18.00
CA SER A 219 19.25 -4.32 -18.38
C SER A 219 17.80 -4.20 -18.89
N ILE A 220 17.15 -3.04 -18.72
CA ILE A 220 15.77 -2.83 -19.18
C ILE A 220 15.75 -2.67 -20.70
N ALA A 221 14.80 -3.33 -21.38
CA ALA A 221 14.68 -3.29 -22.84
C ALA A 221 14.29 -1.88 -23.35
N ASP A 222 13.32 -1.26 -22.69
CA ASP A 222 12.89 0.11 -22.97
C ASP A 222 13.86 1.12 -22.35
N LYS A 223 14.82 1.58 -23.17
CA LYS A 223 15.84 2.54 -22.74
C LYS A 223 15.25 3.91 -22.43
N GLY A 224 14.24 4.35 -23.20
CA GLY A 224 13.57 5.62 -22.97
C GLY A 224 12.90 5.66 -21.60
N PHE A 225 12.19 4.59 -21.23
CA PHE A 225 11.60 4.49 -19.89
C PHE A 225 12.67 4.39 -18.78
N ALA A 226 13.73 3.63 -19.00
CA ALA A 226 14.81 3.45 -18.02
C ALA A 226 15.56 4.76 -17.70
N GLU A 227 15.69 5.66 -18.68
CA GLU A 227 16.29 6.99 -18.51
C GLU A 227 15.46 7.91 -17.62
N LEU A 228 14.14 7.72 -17.55
CA LEU A 228 13.24 8.49 -16.68
C LEU A 228 13.35 8.09 -15.20
N VAL A 229 13.97 6.94 -14.91
CA VAL A 229 14.00 6.36 -13.56
C VAL A 229 15.02 7.08 -12.67
N GLU A 230 14.54 7.64 -11.57
CA GLU A 230 15.32 8.11 -10.42
C GLU A 230 15.11 7.13 -9.26
N VAL A 231 16.19 6.78 -8.56
CA VAL A 231 16.14 5.90 -7.39
C VAL A 231 16.54 6.70 -6.16
N VAL A 232 15.73 6.64 -5.11
CA VAL A 232 15.89 7.46 -3.89
C VAL A 232 15.64 6.64 -2.63
N SER A 233 16.03 7.21 -1.49
CA SER A 233 15.53 6.77 -0.19
C SER A 233 14.31 7.58 0.23
N TYR A 234 13.31 6.92 0.83
CA TYR A 234 12.22 7.62 1.54
C TYR A 234 12.43 7.72 3.05
N ARG A 235 13.44 7.04 3.61
CA ARG A 235 13.86 7.24 4.99
C ARG A 235 15.00 8.26 5.02
N SER A 236 14.81 9.29 5.84
CA SER A 236 15.79 10.35 6.01
C SER A 236 17.00 9.84 6.80
N ASP A 237 18.19 10.03 6.22
CA ASP A 237 19.46 9.99 6.92
C ASP A 237 20.21 11.30 6.62
N PHE A 238 20.95 11.89 7.56
CA PHE A 238 21.77 13.07 7.29
C PHE A 238 22.80 12.82 6.16
N ARG A 239 23.16 11.56 5.91
CA ARG A 239 24.02 11.10 4.81
C ARG A 239 23.31 11.03 3.46
N SER A 240 21.99 11.16 3.43
CA SER A 240 21.15 11.11 2.23
C SER A 240 20.81 12.50 1.65
N ILE A 241 21.41 13.57 2.19
CA ILE A 241 21.31 14.92 1.64
C ILE A 241 22.32 15.04 0.49
N ALA A 242 21.83 15.08 -0.75
CA ALA A 242 22.59 15.41 -1.95
C ALA A 242 21.89 16.55 -2.70
#